data_AF-A0A950WUF9-F1
#
_entry.id   AF-A0A950WUF9-F1
#
_cell.length_a   1.000
_cell.length_b   1.000
_cell.length_c   1.000
_cell.angle_alpha   90.00
_cell.angle_beta   90.00
_cell.angle_gamma   90.00
#
_symmetry.space_group_name_H-M   'P 1'
#
loop_
_entity.id
_entity.type
_entity.pdbx_description
1 polymer ?
#
loop_
_entity_poly.entity_id
_entity_poly.type
_entity_poly.pdbx_seq_one_letter_code
_entity_poly.pdbx_strand_id
1 'polypeptide(L)'
;MKSSVTNARVARMARGGAALALVLVSLFSARPAAAAGTNLVGTFALTAGACPSGGATGTYFRMVQPSGTVANGPFVSNGDSTCSDKTYTLLSPGSDGGVITGGYQAAPSPAFDGQGNSLANKIVVPAVFFGVRFGLSTDQTDRQTHTAVPPLSVQADGGKLTGDLRAWEATWNKQDFNQGAPKPDGSMPKLTTAPHGTYDASTGAFVLEWTSTISGGPFNDFTGSWHLAGTFRPAGSAPASAPAAQQTTKAKSSAAAASAKAGSTATTQAASGQAATADTTAPATDDAAQSTGPVKTIGAVARKGWKPPAWLIVLTAIVGVGAALALLLPIRRPTPNATTE
;
A
#
# COMPACT_ATOMS: atom_id res chain seq x y z
N MET A 1 46.62 52.46 15.39
CA MET A 1 46.35 53.92 15.53
C MET A 1 46.74 54.60 14.23
N LYS A 2 45.78 55.35 13.65
CA LYS A 2 45.93 56.53 12.77
C LYS A 2 46.59 56.30 11.40
N SER A 3 45.81 56.36 10.32
CA SER A 3 45.52 57.57 9.51
C SER A 3 46.65 57.84 8.50
N SER A 4 46.48 58.35 7.29
CA SER A 4 45.37 58.64 6.36
C SER A 4 46.08 59.21 5.11
N VAL A 5 45.56 58.98 3.89
CA VAL A 5 45.22 60.01 2.86
C VAL A 5 46.39 60.96 2.46
N THR A 6 46.89 61.16 1.23
CA THR A 6 46.32 61.19 -0.14
C THR A 6 47.42 61.58 -1.15
N ASN A 7 47.09 61.46 -2.45
CA ASN A 7 47.50 62.32 -3.59
C ASN A 7 48.96 62.24 -4.07
N ALA A 8 49.31 62.39 -5.34
CA ALA A 8 48.64 62.35 -6.64
C ALA A 8 49.74 62.62 -7.68
N ARG A 9 49.49 62.20 -8.93
CA ARG A 9 49.98 62.76 -10.21
C ARG A 9 51.17 62.11 -10.95
N VAL A 10 50.81 61.49 -12.08
CA VAL A 10 51.22 61.82 -13.47
C VAL A 10 52.63 61.43 -13.93
N ALA A 11 52.74 60.41 -14.80
CA ALA A 11 52.95 60.49 -16.26
C ALA A 11 53.88 59.40 -16.87
N ARG A 12 53.26 58.71 -17.84
CA ARG A 12 53.75 58.36 -19.20
C ARG A 12 54.85 57.31 -19.43
N MET A 13 54.56 56.58 -20.52
CA MET A 13 55.39 55.76 -21.41
C MET A 13 55.69 54.33 -20.92
N ALA A 14 55.66 53.29 -21.76
CA ALA A 14 55.17 53.04 -23.11
C ALA A 14 55.43 51.54 -23.39
N ARG A 15 54.74 50.97 -24.39
CA ARG A 15 55.06 49.70 -25.10
C ARG A 15 54.80 48.44 -24.25
N GLY A 16 54.04 47.45 -24.66
CA GLY A 16 53.74 46.95 -26.00
C GLY A 16 53.88 45.43 -25.90
N GLY A 17 52.76 44.71 -25.74
CA GLY A 17 52.74 43.26 -25.61
C GLY A 17 51.48 42.72 -26.27
N ALA A 18 51.66 42.00 -27.37
CA ALA A 18 50.63 41.55 -28.27
C ALA A 18 49.60 40.64 -27.58
N ALA A 19 48.32 40.96 -27.78
CA ALA A 19 47.20 40.07 -27.48
C ALA A 19 47.03 39.08 -28.63
N LEU A 20 47.27 37.79 -28.37
CA LEU A 20 46.83 36.69 -29.21
C LEU A 20 45.66 36.01 -28.50
N ALA A 21 44.45 36.54 -28.69
CA ALA A 21 43.22 35.93 -28.18
C ALA A 21 42.79 34.83 -29.17
N LEU A 22 43.08 33.58 -28.84
CA LEU A 22 42.50 32.42 -29.51
C LEU A 22 41.02 32.34 -29.12
N VAL A 23 40.12 32.78 -30.00
CA VAL A 23 38.68 32.54 -29.87
C VAL A 23 38.40 31.12 -30.33
N LEU A 24 38.47 30.16 -29.41
CA LEU A 24 37.90 28.82 -29.59
C LEU A 24 36.37 28.95 -29.51
N VAL A 25 35.72 28.99 -30.67
CA VAL A 25 34.27 28.80 -30.77
C VAL A 25 34.00 27.32 -30.48
N SER A 26 33.81 26.99 -29.21
CA SER A 26 33.27 25.70 -28.81
C SER A 26 31.83 25.62 -29.27
N LEU A 27 31.59 24.94 -30.39
CA LEU A 27 30.28 24.43 -30.78
C LEU A 27 29.87 23.37 -29.75
N PHE A 28 29.42 23.81 -28.58
CA PHE A 28 28.65 22.96 -27.69
C PHE A 28 27.33 22.68 -28.40
N SER A 29 27.25 21.53 -29.07
CA SER A 29 25.97 20.93 -29.41
C SER A 29 25.21 20.75 -28.11
N ALA A 30 24.31 21.69 -27.79
CA ALA A 30 23.35 21.54 -26.72
C ALA A 30 22.57 20.27 -27.02
N ARG A 31 22.87 19.19 -26.27
CA ARG A 31 21.98 18.03 -26.24
C ARG A 31 20.60 18.57 -25.88
N PRO A 32 19.56 18.31 -26.67
CA PRO A 32 18.21 18.65 -26.23
C PRO A 32 18.02 17.97 -24.87
N ALA A 33 17.65 18.77 -23.86
CA ALA A 33 17.25 18.22 -22.58
C ALA A 33 16.17 17.18 -22.86
N ALA A 34 16.36 15.95 -22.36
CA ALA A 34 15.32 14.95 -22.41
C ALA A 34 14.05 15.60 -21.85
N ALA A 35 12.95 15.55 -22.60
CA ALA A 35 11.67 16.05 -22.12
C ALA A 35 11.39 15.38 -20.77
N ALA A 36 11.16 16.17 -19.72
CA ALA A 36 10.79 15.63 -18.44
C ALA A 36 9.49 14.82 -18.60
N GLY A 37 9.42 13.64 -17.97
CA GLY A 37 8.23 12.80 -18.00
C GLY A 37 6.97 13.57 -17.57
N THR A 38 5.83 13.22 -18.16
CA THR A 38 4.55 13.84 -17.84
C THR A 38 4.01 13.29 -16.52
N ASN A 39 3.79 14.15 -15.53
CA ASN A 39 3.12 13.76 -14.29
C ASN A 39 1.68 13.33 -14.58
N LEU A 40 1.34 12.10 -14.19
CA LEU A 40 0.00 11.55 -14.29
C LEU A 40 -0.76 11.83 -12.98
N VAL A 41 -1.49 12.94 -12.95
CA VAL A 41 -2.34 13.35 -11.81
C VAL A 41 -3.79 12.95 -12.09
N GLY A 42 -4.31 12.01 -11.31
CA GLY A 42 -5.66 11.46 -11.52
C GLY A 42 -5.83 10.11 -10.85
N THR A 43 -6.66 9.25 -11.45
CA THR A 43 -6.97 7.93 -10.92
C THR A 43 -6.40 6.85 -11.84
N PHE A 44 -5.53 6.02 -11.29
CA PHE A 44 -5.13 4.73 -11.85
C PHE A 44 -6.25 3.73 -11.53
N ALA A 45 -7.28 3.71 -12.38
CA ALA A 45 -8.42 2.81 -12.19
C ALA A 45 -7.96 1.37 -12.40
N LEU A 46 -8.12 0.55 -11.36
CA LEU A 46 -7.59 -0.79 -11.31
C LEU A 46 -8.48 -1.76 -12.11
N THR A 47 -7.84 -2.71 -12.78
CA THR A 47 -8.49 -3.92 -13.29
C THR A 47 -8.39 -4.99 -12.21
N ALA A 48 -9.52 -5.64 -11.90
CA ALA A 48 -9.57 -6.70 -10.92
C ALA A 48 -8.62 -7.85 -11.30
N GLY A 49 -7.93 -8.39 -10.29
CA GLY A 49 -7.10 -9.56 -10.43
C GLY A 49 -7.92 -10.78 -10.85
N ALA A 50 -7.37 -11.58 -11.75
CA ALA A 50 -7.92 -12.87 -12.16
C ALA A 50 -6.79 -13.88 -12.38
N CYS A 51 -7.11 -15.17 -12.36
CA CYS A 51 -6.17 -16.25 -12.69
C CYS A 51 -6.73 -17.12 -13.82
N PRO A 52 -6.74 -16.61 -15.07
CA PRO A 52 -7.03 -17.45 -16.23
C PRO A 52 -5.98 -18.55 -16.41
N SER A 53 -6.25 -19.52 -17.28
CA SER A 53 -5.27 -20.53 -17.69
C SER A 53 -4.05 -19.85 -18.32
N GLY A 54 -2.98 -19.67 -17.56
CA GLY A 54 -1.76 -18.99 -18.01
C GLY A 54 -1.07 -18.10 -16.97
N GLY A 55 -1.72 -17.80 -15.85
CA GLY A 55 -1.14 -17.00 -14.76
C GLY A 55 -2.09 -15.93 -14.25
N ALA A 56 -1.66 -15.17 -13.24
CA ALA A 56 -2.44 -14.05 -12.75
C ALA A 56 -2.39 -12.87 -13.73
N THR A 57 -3.53 -12.21 -13.92
CA THR A 57 -3.70 -11.00 -14.73
C THR A 57 -4.38 -9.91 -13.89
N GLY A 58 -4.33 -8.66 -14.32
CA GLY A 58 -4.96 -7.55 -13.60
C GLY A 58 -4.14 -7.14 -12.37
N THR A 59 -4.81 -6.77 -11.28
CA THR A 59 -4.13 -6.30 -10.06
C THR A 59 -3.95 -7.45 -9.06
N TYR A 60 -2.72 -7.66 -8.59
CA TYR A 60 -2.41 -8.67 -7.60
C TYR A 60 -1.20 -8.31 -6.73
N PHE A 61 -1.11 -9.03 -5.61
CA PHE A 61 0.01 -9.01 -4.69
C PHE A 61 0.60 -10.42 -4.56
N ARG A 62 1.92 -10.49 -4.42
CA ARG A 62 2.63 -11.70 -3.95
C ARG A 62 3.59 -11.29 -2.84
N MET A 63 3.90 -12.20 -1.93
CA MET A 63 4.90 -11.97 -0.90
C MET A 63 6.08 -12.91 -1.10
N VAL A 64 7.26 -12.34 -1.34
CA VAL A 64 8.52 -13.07 -1.47
C VAL A 64 9.05 -13.39 -0.08
N GLN A 65 9.46 -14.63 0.14
CA GLN A 65 10.11 -15.03 1.39
C GLN A 65 11.53 -14.41 1.47
N PRO A 66 12.13 -14.28 2.66
CA PRO A 66 13.43 -13.62 2.82
C PRO A 66 14.58 -14.21 2.00
N SER A 67 14.53 -15.50 1.68
CA SER A 67 15.52 -16.20 0.85
C SER A 67 15.23 -16.16 -0.66
N GLY A 68 14.11 -15.54 -1.05
CA GLY A 68 13.59 -15.61 -2.40
C GLY A 68 13.97 -14.45 -3.30
N THR A 69 13.54 -14.56 -4.56
CA THR A 69 13.63 -13.50 -5.56
C THR A 69 12.26 -13.24 -6.16
N VAL A 70 12.08 -12.05 -6.75
CA VAL A 70 10.81 -11.66 -7.40
C VAL A 70 10.49 -12.54 -8.61
N ALA A 71 11.52 -13.05 -9.30
CA ALA A 71 11.35 -13.91 -10.47
C ALA A 71 11.01 -15.36 -10.07
N ASN A 72 11.73 -15.93 -9.09
CA ASN A 72 11.73 -17.37 -8.84
C ASN A 72 11.17 -17.77 -7.45
N GLY A 73 10.91 -16.82 -6.56
CA GLY A 73 10.54 -17.11 -5.18
C GLY A 73 11.70 -17.68 -4.36
N PRO A 74 11.44 -18.44 -3.27
CA PRO A 74 10.12 -18.91 -2.87
C PRO A 74 9.17 -17.78 -2.46
N PHE A 75 7.89 -17.97 -2.78
CA PHE A 75 6.81 -17.05 -2.38
C PHE A 75 6.01 -17.64 -1.23
N VAL A 76 5.34 -16.78 -0.49
CA VAL A 76 4.40 -17.19 0.55
C VAL A 76 3.12 -17.68 -0.11
N SER A 77 2.67 -18.87 0.31
CA SER A 77 1.39 -19.42 -0.11
C SER A 77 0.26 -18.81 0.72
N ASN A 78 -0.65 -18.09 0.07
CA ASN A 78 -1.91 -17.63 0.64
C ASN A 78 -3.00 -18.69 0.40
N GLY A 79 -3.36 -19.42 1.45
CA GLY A 79 -4.41 -20.45 1.38
C GLY A 79 -5.79 -19.89 1.00
N ASP A 80 -6.04 -18.60 1.24
CA ASP A 80 -7.29 -17.91 0.91
C ASP A 80 -7.37 -17.49 -0.57
N SER A 81 -6.30 -17.66 -1.33
CA SER A 81 -6.28 -17.34 -2.75
C SER A 81 -7.26 -18.21 -3.54
N THR A 82 -8.00 -17.59 -4.45
CA THR A 82 -8.88 -18.27 -5.40
C THR A 82 -8.11 -18.84 -6.60
N CYS A 83 -6.85 -18.46 -6.79
CA CYS A 83 -6.01 -18.98 -7.85
C CYS A 83 -5.61 -20.44 -7.59
N SER A 84 -5.24 -21.16 -8.66
CA SER A 84 -4.59 -22.47 -8.55
C SER A 84 -3.20 -22.33 -7.91
N ASP A 85 -2.40 -21.36 -8.37
CA ASP A 85 -1.19 -20.94 -7.68
C ASP A 85 -1.56 -20.07 -6.47
N LYS A 86 -1.43 -20.66 -5.28
CA LYS A 86 -1.75 -20.02 -4.00
C LYS A 86 -0.80 -18.89 -3.61
N THR A 87 0.26 -18.64 -4.37
CA THR A 87 1.19 -17.53 -4.07
C THR A 87 0.65 -16.17 -4.54
N TYR A 88 -0.39 -16.14 -5.36
CA TYR A 88 -1.07 -14.92 -5.79
C TYR A 88 -2.19 -14.54 -4.84
N THR A 89 -2.25 -13.26 -4.47
CA THR A 89 -3.41 -12.67 -3.80
C THR A 89 -4.03 -11.65 -4.76
N LEU A 90 -5.19 -12.01 -5.32
CA LEU A 90 -5.89 -11.16 -6.29
C LEU A 90 -6.54 -9.97 -5.58
N LEU A 91 -6.46 -8.80 -6.21
CA LEU A 91 -7.02 -7.56 -5.66
C LEU A 91 -8.10 -7.03 -6.59
N SER A 92 -9.19 -6.55 -6.01
CA SER A 92 -10.30 -5.93 -6.74
C SER A 92 -10.35 -4.42 -6.44
N PRO A 93 -10.76 -3.57 -7.39
CA PRO A 93 -10.87 -2.13 -7.18
C PRO A 93 -11.78 -1.79 -6.01
N GLY A 94 -11.36 -0.83 -5.19
CA GLY A 94 -12.13 -0.34 -4.04
C GLY A 94 -13.21 0.66 -4.42
N SER A 95 -13.74 1.40 -3.45
CA SER A 95 -14.81 2.39 -3.65
C SER A 95 -14.42 3.53 -4.59
N ASP A 96 -13.14 3.88 -4.64
CA ASP A 96 -12.63 4.95 -5.52
C ASP A 96 -12.21 4.40 -6.89
N GLY A 97 -12.37 3.08 -7.11
CA GLY A 97 -12.01 2.40 -8.34
C GLY A 97 -10.51 2.22 -8.58
N GLY A 98 -9.65 2.68 -7.67
CA GLY A 98 -8.21 2.49 -7.77
C GLY A 98 -7.38 3.50 -6.98
N VAL A 99 -6.17 3.76 -7.48
CA VAL A 99 -5.17 4.59 -6.83
C VAL A 99 -5.26 6.03 -7.32
N ILE A 100 -5.29 7.00 -6.41
CA ILE A 100 -5.25 8.43 -6.72
C ILE A 100 -3.82 8.94 -6.54
N THR A 101 -3.30 9.63 -7.55
CA THR A 101 -2.04 10.37 -7.49
C THR A 101 -2.28 11.86 -7.23
N GLY A 102 -1.34 12.51 -6.54
CA GLY A 102 -1.48 13.90 -6.13
C GLY A 102 -2.41 14.15 -4.93
N GLY A 103 -2.97 13.10 -4.33
CA GLY A 103 -3.80 13.15 -3.12
C GLY A 103 -3.67 11.89 -2.26
N TYR A 104 -4.36 11.86 -1.13
CA TYR A 104 -4.35 10.76 -0.17
C TYR A 104 -5.68 10.02 -0.13
N GLN A 105 -5.61 8.69 0.01
CA GLN A 105 -6.71 7.78 0.27
C GLN A 105 -6.48 7.14 1.64
N ALA A 106 -6.58 7.98 2.68
CA ALA A 106 -6.26 7.63 4.06
C ALA A 106 -7.09 6.46 4.58
N ALA A 107 -6.47 5.67 5.48
CA ALA A 107 -7.18 4.64 6.21
C ALA A 107 -8.32 5.26 7.05
N PRO A 108 -9.46 4.56 7.24
CA PRO A 108 -10.52 5.05 8.11
C PRO A 108 -10.07 5.10 9.59
N SER A 109 -10.88 5.76 10.42
CA SER A 109 -10.71 5.75 11.87
C SER A 109 -11.98 5.15 12.52
N PRO A 110 -11.89 3.98 13.17
CA PRO A 110 -10.71 3.13 13.32
C PRO A 110 -10.27 2.48 11.99
N ALA A 111 -8.98 2.12 11.88
CA ALA A 111 -8.43 1.47 10.69
C ALA A 111 -8.77 -0.03 10.60
N PHE A 112 -9.12 -0.64 11.74
CA PHE A 112 -9.38 -2.07 11.87
C PHE A 112 -10.70 -2.33 12.59
N ASP A 113 -11.32 -3.47 12.27
CA ASP A 113 -12.38 -4.03 13.11
C ASP A 113 -11.82 -4.75 14.36
N GLY A 114 -12.72 -5.31 15.18
CA GLY A 114 -12.35 -6.03 16.40
C GLY A 114 -11.46 -7.26 16.15
N GLN A 115 -11.58 -7.86 14.96
CA GLN A 115 -10.89 -9.07 14.51
C GLN A 115 -9.54 -8.76 13.84
N GLY A 116 -9.24 -7.50 13.56
CA GLY A 116 -8.01 -7.06 12.92
C GLY A 116 -8.08 -7.00 11.40
N ASN A 117 -9.27 -7.14 10.81
CA ASN A 117 -9.46 -6.87 9.39
C ASN A 117 -9.29 -5.37 9.13
N SER A 118 -8.57 -5.03 8.08
CA SER A 118 -8.53 -3.66 7.60
C SER A 118 -9.89 -3.20 7.10
N LEU A 119 -10.23 -1.96 7.44
CA LEU A 119 -11.41 -1.24 6.95
C LEU A 119 -11.09 -0.34 5.76
N ALA A 120 -9.82 -0.23 5.34
CA ALA A 120 -9.40 0.60 4.22
C ALA A 120 -9.85 -0.01 2.87
N ASN A 121 -10.95 0.50 2.34
CA ASN A 121 -11.61 -0.04 1.14
C ASN A 121 -11.62 0.91 -0.07
N LYS A 122 -10.89 2.03 0.00
CA LYS A 122 -10.88 3.07 -1.05
C LYS A 122 -10.13 2.63 -2.29
N ILE A 123 -8.91 2.12 -2.09
CA ILE A 123 -8.01 1.71 -3.19
C ILE A 123 -8.40 0.32 -3.74
N VAL A 124 -8.50 -0.66 -2.85
CA VAL A 124 -8.94 -2.03 -3.15
C VAL A 124 -10.05 -2.45 -2.20
N VAL A 125 -10.86 -3.43 -2.59
CA VAL A 125 -11.65 -4.19 -1.61
C VAL A 125 -10.67 -4.98 -0.72
N PRO A 126 -10.77 -4.89 0.63
CA PRO A 126 -9.86 -5.62 1.51
C PRO A 126 -9.84 -7.12 1.21
N ALA A 127 -8.66 -7.64 0.88
CA ALA A 127 -8.47 -9.00 0.42
C ALA A 127 -8.02 -9.91 1.57
N VAL A 128 -8.52 -11.14 1.61
CA VAL A 128 -8.18 -12.09 2.67
C VAL A 128 -6.75 -12.62 2.46
N PHE A 129 -5.95 -12.54 3.53
CA PHE A 129 -4.60 -13.04 3.58
C PHE A 129 -4.37 -13.68 4.95
N PHE A 130 -4.21 -15.00 5.00
CA PHE A 130 -4.17 -15.78 6.24
C PHE A 130 -5.39 -15.55 7.16
N GLY A 131 -6.58 -15.58 6.57
CA GLY A 131 -7.85 -15.44 7.29
C GLY A 131 -8.18 -14.03 7.80
N VAL A 132 -7.30 -13.04 7.55
CA VAL A 132 -7.52 -11.64 7.92
C VAL A 132 -7.49 -10.79 6.66
N ARG A 133 -8.42 -9.84 6.52
CA ARG A 133 -8.41 -8.93 5.39
C ARG A 133 -7.32 -7.89 5.54
N PHE A 134 -6.40 -7.81 4.60
CA PHE A 134 -5.53 -6.64 4.46
C PHE A 134 -6.20 -5.60 3.55
N GLY A 135 -5.94 -4.34 3.82
CA GLY A 135 -6.38 -3.21 3.01
C GLY A 135 -5.20 -2.32 2.65
N LEU A 136 -5.47 -1.38 1.76
CA LEU A 136 -4.48 -0.44 1.25
C LEU A 136 -4.94 0.99 1.49
N SER A 137 -4.02 1.83 1.91
CA SER A 137 -4.22 3.26 2.08
C SER A 137 -3.02 4.06 1.62
N THR A 138 -3.25 5.36 1.44
CA THR A 138 -2.19 6.35 1.34
C THR A 138 -2.44 7.45 2.33
N ASP A 139 -1.51 7.65 3.25
CA ASP A 139 -1.65 8.55 4.38
C ASP A 139 -0.56 9.64 4.33
N GLN A 140 -0.88 10.83 4.80
CA GLN A 140 0.07 11.96 4.82
C GLN A 140 1.23 11.73 5.80
N THR A 141 0.96 10.99 6.86
CA THR A 141 1.94 10.54 7.84
C THR A 141 1.95 9.03 7.79
N ASP A 142 3.11 8.47 7.45
CA ASP A 142 3.29 7.02 7.39
C ASP A 142 2.93 6.40 8.74
N ARG A 143 1.97 5.48 8.77
CA ARG A 143 1.41 4.94 10.02
C ARG A 143 2.41 4.06 10.77
N GLN A 144 3.41 3.52 10.08
CA GLN A 144 4.42 2.64 10.67
C GLN A 144 5.59 3.41 11.30
N THR A 145 6.10 4.42 10.61
CA THR A 145 7.30 5.18 10.99
C THR A 145 6.98 6.56 11.56
N HIS A 146 5.72 7.00 11.43
CA HIS A 146 5.25 8.33 11.81
C HIS A 146 5.94 9.49 11.06
N THR A 147 6.53 9.18 9.90
CA THR A 147 7.20 10.18 9.06
C THR A 147 6.22 10.80 8.08
N ALA A 148 6.27 12.12 7.92
CA ALA A 148 5.50 12.78 6.86
C ALA A 148 6.02 12.39 5.48
N VAL A 149 5.13 12.02 4.59
CA VAL A 149 5.43 11.60 3.21
C VAL A 149 4.63 12.47 2.23
N PRO A 150 5.07 12.61 0.97
CA PRO A 150 4.26 13.26 -0.07
C PRO A 150 3.17 12.30 -0.59
N PRO A 151 2.14 12.81 -1.28
CA PRO A 151 1.21 11.97 -2.01
C PRO A 151 1.93 11.13 -3.07
N LEU A 152 1.29 10.05 -3.50
CA LEU A 152 1.83 9.24 -4.60
C LEU A 152 2.00 10.08 -5.86
N SER A 153 3.12 9.89 -6.54
CA SER A 153 3.40 10.50 -7.85
C SER A 153 3.82 9.45 -8.84
N VAL A 154 3.30 9.54 -10.07
CA VAL A 154 3.64 8.67 -11.18
C VAL A 154 3.86 9.54 -12.41
N GLN A 155 4.94 9.26 -13.14
CA GLN A 155 5.35 9.96 -14.34
C GLN A 155 5.34 8.99 -15.52
N ALA A 156 4.94 9.49 -16.69
CA ALA A 156 5.04 8.78 -17.96
C ALA A 156 6.07 9.43 -18.88
N ASP A 157 7.02 8.65 -19.38
CA ASP A 157 7.99 9.08 -20.40
C ASP A 157 8.22 7.94 -21.40
N GLY A 158 8.04 8.22 -22.70
CA GLY A 158 8.25 7.23 -23.75
C GLY A 158 7.48 5.92 -23.56
N GLY A 159 6.27 5.97 -22.98
CA GLY A 159 5.45 4.80 -22.67
C GLY A 159 5.91 3.97 -21.47
N LYS A 160 6.86 4.50 -20.67
CA LYS A 160 7.32 3.90 -19.42
C LYS A 160 6.79 4.68 -18.23
N LEU A 161 6.46 3.98 -17.15
CA LEU A 161 6.11 4.58 -15.88
C LEU A 161 7.29 4.59 -14.92
N THR A 162 7.38 5.65 -14.12
CA THR A 162 8.22 5.75 -12.91
C THR A 162 7.43 6.49 -11.83
N GLY A 163 7.88 6.49 -10.58
CA GLY A 163 7.15 7.21 -9.55
C GLY A 163 7.78 7.20 -8.16
N ASP A 164 7.09 7.88 -7.24
CA ASP A 164 7.30 7.83 -5.81
C ASP A 164 6.02 7.30 -5.16
N LEU A 165 6.11 6.09 -4.61
CA LEU A 165 4.98 5.42 -3.97
C LEU A 165 5.18 5.30 -2.46
N ARG A 166 6.03 6.13 -1.83
CA ARG A 166 6.42 5.93 -0.42
C ARG A 166 5.28 6.02 0.59
N ALA A 167 4.16 6.65 0.23
CA ALA A 167 2.94 6.71 1.05
C ALA A 167 2.05 5.45 0.94
N TRP A 168 2.45 4.44 0.17
CA TRP A 168 1.67 3.20 0.01
C TRP A 168 1.77 2.31 1.25
N GLU A 169 0.64 2.07 1.89
CA GLU A 169 0.57 1.28 3.11
C GLU A 169 -0.31 0.04 2.96
N ALA A 170 0.14 -1.05 3.57
CA ALA A 170 -0.67 -2.25 3.76
C ALA A 170 -1.03 -2.37 5.24
N THR A 171 -2.33 -2.48 5.53
CA THR A 171 -2.85 -2.61 6.89
C THR A 171 -3.39 -4.02 7.09
N TRP A 172 -2.87 -4.76 8.08
CA TRP A 172 -3.25 -6.16 8.31
C TRP A 172 -3.09 -6.53 9.79
N ASN A 173 -4.11 -7.18 10.36
CA ASN A 173 -4.08 -7.74 11.72
C ASN A 173 -3.65 -6.71 12.79
N LYS A 174 -4.24 -5.51 12.72
CA LYS A 174 -3.96 -4.38 13.63
C LYS A 174 -2.52 -3.85 13.56
N GLN A 175 -1.83 -4.10 12.45
CA GLN A 175 -0.51 -3.57 12.16
C GLN A 175 -0.52 -2.85 10.82
N ASP A 176 0.28 -1.79 10.75
CA ASP A 176 0.50 -0.99 9.56
C ASP A 176 1.91 -1.30 9.04
N PHE A 177 2.03 -1.56 7.73
CA PHE A 177 3.29 -1.86 7.06
C PHE A 177 3.48 -0.90 5.90
N ASN A 178 4.56 -0.12 5.91
CA ASN A 178 4.92 0.67 4.74
C ASN A 178 5.33 -0.30 3.61
N GLN A 179 4.62 -0.21 2.50
CA GLN A 179 4.84 -1.03 1.31
C GLN A 179 5.12 -0.18 0.06
N GLY A 180 5.45 1.09 0.28
CA GLY A 180 5.89 2.02 -0.73
C GLY A 180 7.33 1.79 -1.19
N ALA A 181 7.67 2.45 -2.29
CA ALA A 181 9.02 2.53 -2.81
C ALA A 181 9.28 3.95 -3.37
N PRO A 182 10.35 4.64 -2.92
CA PRO A 182 11.25 4.25 -1.84
C PRO A 182 10.54 4.16 -0.48
N LYS A 183 11.27 3.78 0.58
CA LYS A 183 10.77 3.90 1.96
C LYS A 183 10.59 5.38 2.36
N PRO A 184 9.88 5.67 3.47
CA PRO A 184 9.66 7.06 3.91
C PRO A 184 10.95 7.89 4.03
N ASP A 185 12.04 7.26 4.48
CA ASP A 185 13.38 7.84 4.60
C ASP A 185 14.16 7.94 3.27
N GLY A 186 13.56 7.53 2.15
CA GLY A 186 14.18 7.51 0.82
C GLY A 186 15.03 6.27 0.53
N SER A 187 15.18 5.35 1.49
CA SER A 187 15.99 4.14 1.29
C SER A 187 15.31 3.10 0.39
N MET A 188 16.12 2.18 -0.16
CA MET A 188 15.71 1.04 -0.96
C MET A 188 16.28 -0.27 -0.37
N PRO A 189 15.81 -0.72 0.80
CA PRO A 189 16.41 -1.85 1.49
C PRO A 189 16.13 -3.18 0.77
N LYS A 190 17.16 -4.02 0.69
CA LYS A 190 17.11 -5.40 0.17
C LYS A 190 16.50 -5.46 -1.24
N LEU A 191 15.35 -6.13 -1.37
CA LEU A 191 14.64 -6.29 -2.64
C LEU A 191 13.68 -5.14 -2.92
N THR A 192 13.76 -3.99 -2.23
CA THR A 192 12.90 -2.84 -2.57
C THR A 192 13.35 -2.25 -3.91
N THR A 193 12.42 -2.12 -4.85
CA THR A 193 12.71 -1.54 -6.18
C THR A 193 11.81 -0.34 -6.45
N ALA A 194 12.33 0.62 -7.21
CA ALA A 194 11.54 1.76 -7.64
C ALA A 194 10.32 1.33 -8.47
N PRO A 195 9.21 2.08 -8.39
CA PRO A 195 8.07 1.90 -9.28
C PRO A 195 8.48 2.02 -10.74
N HIS A 196 8.07 1.05 -11.54
CA HIS A 196 8.32 1.00 -12.97
C HIS A 196 7.15 0.36 -13.70
N GLY A 197 7.05 0.56 -15.01
CA GLY A 197 5.99 -0.09 -15.77
C GLY A 197 5.80 0.46 -17.17
N THR A 198 4.62 0.22 -17.75
CA THR A 198 4.25 0.62 -19.10
C THR A 198 2.99 1.48 -19.10
N TYR A 199 2.90 2.41 -20.05
CA TYR A 199 1.75 3.28 -20.25
C TYR A 199 1.48 3.50 -21.74
N ASP A 200 0.24 3.26 -22.15
CA ASP A 200 -0.26 3.63 -23.47
C ASP A 200 -1.08 4.92 -23.34
N ALA A 201 -0.54 6.02 -23.87
CA ALA A 201 -1.20 7.33 -23.79
C ALA A 201 -2.51 7.42 -24.59
N SER A 202 -2.72 6.54 -25.58
CA SER A 202 -3.92 6.57 -26.43
C SER A 202 -5.13 5.90 -25.77
N THR A 203 -4.87 4.83 -25.00
CA THR A 203 -5.91 4.06 -24.31
C THR A 203 -5.97 4.34 -22.82
N GLY A 204 -4.93 4.98 -22.27
CA GLY A 204 -4.70 5.12 -20.84
C GLY A 204 -4.27 3.82 -20.17
N ALA A 205 -4.09 2.72 -20.90
CA ALA A 205 -3.75 1.43 -20.33
C ALA A 205 -2.39 1.48 -19.63
N PHE A 206 -2.29 0.87 -18.45
CA PHE A 206 -1.05 0.83 -17.68
C PHE A 206 -0.80 -0.51 -17.01
N VAL A 207 0.47 -0.76 -16.76
CA VAL A 207 0.98 -1.71 -15.77
C VAL A 207 2.00 -0.96 -14.92
N LEU A 208 1.89 -1.05 -13.60
CA LEU A 208 2.80 -0.44 -12.63
C LEU A 208 3.21 -1.50 -11.61
N GLU A 209 4.52 -1.70 -11.48
CA GLU A 209 5.13 -2.73 -10.66
C GLU A 209 6.20 -2.14 -9.76
N TRP A 210 6.29 -2.68 -8.55
CA TRP A 210 7.39 -2.41 -7.63
C TRP A 210 7.46 -3.51 -6.58
N THR A 211 8.54 -3.47 -5.82
CA THR A 211 8.70 -4.35 -4.66
C THR A 211 9.11 -3.55 -3.45
N SER A 212 8.68 -3.98 -2.27
CA SER A 212 8.93 -3.27 -1.02
C SER A 212 9.19 -4.25 0.13
N THR A 213 10.41 -4.22 0.65
CA THR A 213 10.79 -5.04 1.81
C THR A 213 10.02 -4.61 3.05
N ILE A 214 9.41 -5.54 3.75
CA ILE A 214 8.67 -5.30 4.99
C ILE A 214 9.67 -5.18 6.14
N SER A 215 9.54 -4.10 6.91
CA SER A 215 10.29 -3.88 8.15
C SER A 215 9.39 -4.13 9.34
N GLY A 216 9.83 -4.96 10.28
CA GLY A 216 9.11 -5.25 11.53
C GLY A 216 7.90 -6.18 11.38
N GLY A 217 7.28 -6.47 12.53
CA GLY A 217 6.12 -7.36 12.63
C GLY A 217 6.40 -8.81 12.22
N PRO A 218 5.35 -9.62 12.01
CA PRO A 218 5.48 -11.05 11.69
C PRO A 218 6.03 -11.34 10.29
N PHE A 219 6.04 -10.33 9.41
CA PHE A 219 6.55 -10.43 8.04
C PHE A 219 7.88 -9.71 7.85
N ASN A 220 8.62 -9.45 8.95
CA ASN A 220 9.92 -8.81 8.87
C ASN A 220 10.84 -9.53 7.86
N ASP A 221 11.48 -8.77 6.98
CA ASP A 221 12.38 -9.22 5.91
C ASP A 221 11.74 -9.96 4.73
N PHE A 222 10.42 -10.12 4.72
CA PHE A 222 9.70 -10.50 3.51
C PHE A 222 9.60 -9.30 2.57
N THR A 223 9.29 -9.54 1.30
CA THR A 223 9.13 -8.47 0.31
C THR A 223 7.78 -8.57 -0.36
N GLY A 224 6.99 -7.49 -0.28
CA GLY A 224 5.79 -7.37 -1.10
C GLY A 224 6.17 -7.12 -2.55
N SER A 225 5.58 -7.88 -3.46
CA SER A 225 5.65 -7.69 -4.91
C SER A 225 4.28 -7.29 -5.42
N TRP A 226 4.21 -6.10 -6.00
CA TRP A 226 2.97 -5.45 -6.41
C TRP A 226 2.92 -5.39 -7.93
N HIS A 227 1.77 -5.78 -8.48
CA HIS A 227 1.45 -5.61 -9.89
C HIS A 227 0.07 -4.95 -9.99
N LEU A 228 0.04 -3.70 -10.42
CA LEU A 228 -1.18 -2.94 -10.67
C LEU A 228 -1.36 -2.80 -12.17
N ALA A 229 -2.56 -3.12 -12.66
CA ALA A 229 -2.90 -2.94 -14.07
C ALA A 229 -4.27 -2.30 -14.21
N GLY A 230 -4.46 -1.51 -15.26
CA GLY A 230 -5.76 -0.92 -15.57
C GLY A 230 -5.66 0.27 -16.50
N THR A 231 -6.47 1.30 -16.26
CA THR A 231 -6.54 2.50 -17.11
C THR A 231 -6.39 3.77 -16.29
N PHE A 232 -5.50 4.67 -16.68
CA PHE A 232 -5.38 5.99 -16.09
C PHE A 232 -6.50 6.92 -16.54
N ARG A 233 -7.04 7.70 -15.60
CA ARG A 233 -8.07 8.71 -15.80
C ARG A 233 -7.55 10.04 -15.26
N PRO A 234 -7.31 11.05 -16.10
CA PRO A 234 -6.87 12.36 -15.63
C PRO A 234 -7.86 12.97 -14.64
N ALA A 235 -7.37 13.70 -13.65
CA ALA A 235 -8.21 14.44 -12.71
C ALA A 235 -9.21 15.35 -13.47
N GLY A 236 -10.46 15.39 -13.03
CA GLY A 236 -11.54 16.14 -13.69
C GLY A 236 -12.23 15.42 -14.86
N SER A 237 -11.76 14.23 -15.27
CA SER A 237 -12.47 13.39 -16.23
C SER A 237 -13.64 12.68 -15.55
N ALA A 238 -14.84 12.72 -16.14
CA ALA A 238 -15.99 11.99 -15.64
C ALA A 238 -15.71 10.46 -15.64
N PRO A 239 -16.24 9.68 -14.67
CA PRO A 239 -16.10 8.24 -14.70
C PRO A 239 -16.72 7.70 -15.99
N ALA A 240 -15.96 6.89 -16.75
CA ALA A 240 -16.53 6.15 -17.86
C ALA A 240 -17.67 5.28 -17.31
N SER A 241 -18.88 5.49 -17.82
CA SER A 241 -20.06 4.71 -17.46
C SER A 241 -19.73 3.23 -17.64
N ALA A 242 -19.92 2.44 -16.58
CA ALA A 242 -19.74 0.99 -16.68
C ALA A 242 -20.55 0.44 -17.87
N PRO A 243 -20.05 -0.56 -18.63
CA PRO A 243 -20.83 -1.12 -19.71
C PRO A 243 -22.16 -1.63 -19.16
N ALA A 244 -23.26 -1.06 -19.63
CA ALA A 244 -24.59 -1.54 -19.31
C ALA A 244 -24.65 -3.02 -19.72
N ALA A 245 -24.88 -3.91 -18.75
CA ALA A 245 -25.23 -5.28 -19.05
C ALA A 245 -26.43 -5.25 -20.00
N GLN A 246 -26.25 -5.76 -21.22
CA GLN A 246 -27.34 -5.94 -22.17
C GLN A 246 -28.37 -6.89 -21.56
N GLN A 247 -29.40 -6.33 -20.93
CA GLN A 247 -30.62 -7.05 -20.63
C GLN A 247 -31.26 -7.43 -21.96
N THR A 248 -31.17 -8.71 -22.30
CA THR A 248 -31.99 -9.34 -23.34
C THR A 248 -33.46 -9.25 -22.92
N THR A 249 -34.19 -8.27 -23.44
CA THR A 249 -35.64 -8.18 -23.32
C THR A 249 -36.28 -9.22 -24.25
N LYS A 250 -36.58 -10.41 -23.70
CA LYS A 250 -37.48 -11.35 -24.36
C LYS A 250 -38.90 -10.80 -24.22
N ALA A 251 -39.41 -10.21 -25.30
CA ALA A 251 -40.79 -9.79 -25.45
C ALA A 251 -41.74 -10.95 -25.12
N LYS A 252 -42.70 -10.70 -24.23
CA LYS A 252 -43.90 -11.54 -24.08
C LYS A 252 -45.11 -10.64 -24.29
N SER A 253 -45.72 -10.80 -25.45
CA SER A 253 -46.95 -10.16 -25.86
C SER A 253 -48.14 -10.64 -25.04
N SER A 254 -49.07 -9.70 -24.92
CA SER A 254 -50.37 -9.71 -24.26
C SER A 254 -51.35 -10.80 -24.69
N ALA A 255 -52.17 -11.28 -23.75
CA ALA A 255 -53.57 -11.61 -23.99
C ALA A 255 -54.38 -11.32 -22.72
N ALA A 256 -55.49 -10.59 -22.89
CA ALA A 256 -56.42 -10.13 -21.86
C ALA A 256 -57.74 -10.92 -21.91
N ALA A 257 -58.37 -11.14 -20.75
CA ALA A 257 -59.83 -11.29 -20.51
C ALA A 257 -60.03 -11.41 -18.98
N ALA A 258 -60.55 -10.41 -18.27
CA ALA A 258 -61.94 -9.95 -18.14
C ALA A 258 -62.73 -10.62 -16.97
N SER A 259 -63.02 -9.78 -15.96
CA SER A 259 -64.24 -9.70 -15.12
C SER A 259 -64.60 -10.79 -14.10
N ALA A 260 -64.64 -10.43 -12.80
CA ALA A 260 -65.89 -10.22 -12.01
C ALA A 260 -65.75 -10.53 -10.49
N LYS A 261 -66.01 -9.48 -9.69
CA LYS A 261 -66.83 -9.39 -8.46
C LYS A 261 -66.62 -10.32 -7.23
N ALA A 262 -66.48 -9.61 -6.09
CA ALA A 262 -67.15 -9.77 -4.79
C ALA A 262 -66.73 -10.91 -3.83
N GLY A 263 -66.41 -10.52 -2.58
CA GLY A 263 -66.34 -11.43 -1.43
C GLY A 263 -65.50 -10.89 -0.27
N SER A 264 -66.11 -10.06 0.58
CA SER A 264 -65.60 -9.60 1.88
C SER A 264 -65.33 -10.77 2.84
N THR A 265 -64.26 -10.75 3.65
CA THR A 265 -64.34 -10.86 5.11
C THR A 265 -63.06 -10.33 5.77
N ALA A 266 -63.24 -9.41 6.72
CA ALA A 266 -62.21 -8.90 7.61
C ALA A 266 -61.97 -9.85 8.79
N THR A 267 -60.75 -9.90 9.33
CA THR A 267 -60.57 -10.02 10.78
C THR A 267 -59.31 -9.24 11.21
N THR A 268 -59.58 -8.22 12.00
CA THR A 268 -58.68 -7.34 12.73
C THR A 268 -58.10 -8.08 13.93
N GLN A 269 -56.81 -7.91 14.24
CA GLN A 269 -56.40 -7.80 15.65
C GLN A 269 -55.10 -7.00 15.77
N ALA A 270 -55.24 -5.77 16.26
CA ALA A 270 -54.19 -4.99 16.87
C ALA A 270 -54.18 -5.29 18.38
N ALA A 271 -53.01 -5.27 19.00
CA ALA A 271 -52.88 -5.07 20.43
C ALA A 271 -51.60 -4.27 20.72
N SER A 272 -51.84 -3.03 21.12
CA SER A 272 -50.95 -2.05 21.73
C SER A 272 -50.81 -2.25 23.25
N GLY A 273 -49.77 -1.66 23.83
CA GLY A 273 -49.69 -1.30 25.25
C GLY A 273 -48.69 -2.15 26.05
N GLN A 274 -47.94 -1.63 27.03
CA GLN A 274 -47.96 -0.31 27.65
C GLN A 274 -46.74 -0.23 28.59
N ALA A 275 -46.26 0.99 28.83
CA ALA A 275 -45.21 1.35 29.79
C ALA A 275 -45.78 1.56 31.21
N ALA A 276 -44.93 1.44 32.23
CA ALA A 276 -45.05 2.05 33.58
C ALA A 276 -43.71 1.86 34.34
N THR A 277 -42.92 2.93 34.56
CA THR A 277 -42.70 3.66 35.85
C THR A 277 -42.10 2.82 36.97
N ALA A 278 -40.81 2.98 37.30
CA ALA A 278 -40.20 3.96 38.23
C ALA A 278 -40.35 3.54 39.71
N ASP A 279 -39.22 3.30 40.40
CA ASP A 279 -39.06 3.84 41.75
C ASP A 279 -37.60 3.99 42.19
N THR A 280 -37.48 4.90 43.14
CA THR A 280 -36.36 5.65 43.71
C THR A 280 -35.60 4.81 44.75
N THR A 281 -34.32 5.12 45.04
CA THR A 281 -33.78 5.44 46.38
C THR A 281 -32.25 5.41 46.38
N ALA A 282 -31.64 6.57 46.62
CA ALA A 282 -30.29 6.72 47.18
C ALA A 282 -30.42 6.94 48.70
N PRO A 283 -29.34 6.69 49.45
CA PRO A 283 -28.82 7.81 50.24
C PRO A 283 -27.28 7.93 50.21
N ALA A 284 -26.82 9.14 50.50
CA ALA A 284 -25.44 9.54 50.73
C ALA A 284 -25.04 9.37 52.21
N THR A 285 -23.74 9.20 52.49
CA THR A 285 -22.86 10.13 53.27
C THR A 285 -21.47 9.52 53.50
N ASP A 286 -20.44 10.35 53.24
CA ASP A 286 -19.15 10.56 53.93
C ASP A 286 -18.46 9.42 54.71
N ASP A 287 -17.17 9.15 54.41
CA ASP A 287 -16.03 9.64 55.23
C ASP A 287 -14.66 9.12 54.74
N ALA A 288 -13.64 9.95 54.94
CA ALA A 288 -12.24 9.69 54.65
C ALA A 288 -11.54 8.93 55.80
N ALA A 289 -10.70 7.93 55.49
CA ALA A 289 -9.60 7.52 56.35
C ALA A 289 -8.50 6.75 55.59
N GLN A 290 -7.26 7.14 55.85
CA GLN A 290 -6.01 6.49 55.44
C GLN A 290 -5.90 5.07 56.03
N SER A 291 -5.34 4.13 55.26
CA SER A 291 -4.68 2.95 55.82
C SER A 291 -3.62 2.37 54.87
N THR A 292 -2.51 1.99 55.47
CA THR A 292 -1.22 1.59 54.89
C THR A 292 -1.08 0.06 54.77
N GLY A 293 -0.65 -0.40 53.58
CA GLY A 293 -0.02 -1.71 53.33
C GLY A 293 -0.90 -2.80 52.67
N PRO A 294 -0.34 -3.93 52.18
CA PRO A 294 0.98 -4.18 51.57
C PRO A 294 0.87 -4.43 50.04
N VAL A 295 2.01 -4.42 49.34
CA VAL A 295 2.13 -4.67 47.90
C VAL A 295 1.55 -6.05 47.53
N LYS A 296 0.52 -6.05 46.68
CA LYS A 296 -0.06 -7.27 46.10
C LYS A 296 0.75 -7.68 44.88
N THR A 297 1.53 -8.74 45.03
CA THR A 297 2.23 -9.44 43.95
C THR A 297 1.23 -9.82 42.85
N ILE A 298 1.54 -9.46 41.60
CA ILE A 298 0.74 -9.85 40.43
C ILE A 298 0.83 -11.37 40.29
N GLY A 299 -0.25 -12.06 40.69
CA GLY A 299 -0.40 -13.49 40.49
C GLY A 299 -0.42 -13.83 39.00
N ALA A 300 0.38 -14.83 38.61
CA ALA A 300 0.33 -15.41 37.28
C ALA A 300 -1.10 -15.87 36.96
N VAL A 301 -1.69 -15.28 35.93
CA VAL A 301 -2.98 -15.71 35.41
C VAL A 301 -2.75 -17.02 34.66
N ALA A 302 -3.11 -18.15 35.29
CA ALA A 302 -3.21 -19.43 34.61
C ALA A 302 -4.31 -19.34 33.53
N ARG A 303 -3.92 -19.04 32.29
CA ARG A 303 -4.86 -19.06 31.15
C ARG A 303 -5.15 -20.50 30.76
N LYS A 304 -6.24 -21.04 31.31
CA LYS A 304 -6.85 -22.28 30.84
C LYS A 304 -7.34 -22.09 29.40
N GLY A 305 -6.72 -22.78 28.45
CA GLY A 305 -7.33 -23.06 27.14
C GLY A 305 -6.97 -22.14 25.96
N TRP A 306 -5.83 -21.47 25.95
CA TRP A 306 -5.38 -20.81 24.71
C TRP A 306 -4.92 -21.87 23.69
N LYS A 307 -5.73 -22.09 22.66
CA LYS A 307 -5.32 -22.82 21.46
C LYS A 307 -4.73 -21.79 20.49
N PRO A 308 -3.42 -21.84 20.18
CA PRO A 308 -2.86 -20.94 19.18
C PRO A 308 -3.60 -21.15 17.85
N PRO A 309 -3.97 -20.09 17.14
CA PRO A 309 -4.61 -20.22 15.84
C PRO A 309 -3.65 -20.93 14.88
N ALA A 310 -4.19 -21.75 13.98
CA ALA A 310 -3.39 -22.63 13.11
C ALA A 310 -2.28 -21.88 12.34
N TRP A 311 -2.49 -20.60 12.00
CA TRP A 311 -1.48 -19.77 11.36
C TRP A 311 -0.22 -19.55 12.22
N LEU A 312 -0.35 -19.45 13.54
CA LEU A 312 0.77 -19.30 14.47
C LEU A 312 1.61 -20.59 14.54
N ILE A 313 0.95 -21.75 14.41
CA ILE A 313 1.59 -23.08 14.34
C ILE A 313 2.36 -23.24 13.03
N VAL A 314 1.79 -22.77 11.91
CA VAL A 314 2.47 -22.79 10.61
C VAL A 314 3.69 -21.85 10.60
N LEU A 315 3.56 -20.64 11.14
CA LEU A 315 4.67 -19.68 11.23
C LEU A 315 5.83 -20.21 12.09
N THR A 316 5.52 -20.84 13.24
CA THR A 316 6.54 -21.45 14.11
C THR A 316 7.21 -22.67 13.46
N ALA A 317 6.45 -23.50 12.72
CA ALA A 317 7.01 -24.64 11.99
C ALA A 317 7.98 -24.20 10.87
N ILE A 318 7.65 -23.13 10.12
CA ILE A 318 8.49 -22.61 9.02
C ILE A 318 9.82 -22.06 9.57
N VAL A 319 9.79 -21.29 10.66
CA VAL A 319 11.00 -20.75 11.30
C VAL A 319 11.88 -21.89 11.86
N GLY A 320 11.27 -22.94 12.44
CA GLY A 320 11.99 -24.11 12.95
C GLY A 320 12.72 -24.90 11.86
N VAL A 321 12.09 -25.10 10.69
CA VAL A 321 12.70 -25.83 9.57
C VAL A 321 13.83 -25.02 8.92
N GLY A 322 13.67 -23.69 8.81
CA GLY A 322 14.73 -22.80 8.31
C GLY A 322 16.00 -22.82 9.17
N ALA A 323 15.83 -22.82 10.50
CA ALA A 323 16.97 -22.91 11.43
C ALA A 323 17.67 -24.28 11.37
N ALA A 324 16.92 -25.37 11.21
CA ALA A 324 17.48 -26.71 11.08
C ALA A 324 18.27 -26.90 9.77
N LEU A 325 17.82 -26.30 8.66
CA LEU A 325 18.54 -26.32 7.38
C LEU A 325 19.82 -25.47 7.39
N ALA A 326 19.82 -24.34 8.11
CA ALA A 326 21.01 -23.51 8.26
C ALA A 326 22.13 -24.21 9.06
N LEU A 327 21.78 -25.12 9.98
CA LEU A 327 22.73 -25.95 10.74
C LEU A 327 23.30 -27.14 9.94
N LEU A 328 22.71 -27.50 8.80
CA LEU A 328 23.14 -28.62 7.96
C LEU A 328 24.01 -28.19 6.76
N LEU A 329 24.23 -26.89 6.56
CA LEU A 329 25.12 -26.39 5.51
C LEU A 329 26.60 -26.51 5.99
N PRO A 330 27.47 -27.20 5.24
CA PRO A 330 28.87 -27.33 5.60
C PRO A 330 29.55 -25.96 5.54
N ILE A 331 30.10 -25.52 6.68
CA ILE A 331 30.92 -24.32 6.80
C ILE A 331 32.15 -24.49 5.89
N ARG A 332 32.13 -23.88 4.70
CA ARG A 332 33.32 -23.76 3.87
C ARG A 332 34.31 -22.86 4.61
N ARG A 333 35.36 -23.46 5.15
CA ARG A 333 36.49 -22.72 5.72
C ARG A 333 37.14 -21.91 4.59
N PRO A 334 37.42 -20.61 4.79
CA PRO A 334 38.19 -19.85 3.83
C PRO A 334 39.60 -20.43 3.75
N THR A 335 40.04 -20.77 2.54
CA THR A 335 41.43 -21.13 2.27
C THR A 335 42.32 -19.91 2.51
N PRO A 336 43.43 -20.03 3.26
CA PRO A 336 44.36 -18.93 3.44
C PRO A 336 45.02 -18.60 2.09
N ASN A 337 45.01 -17.32 1.73
CA ASN A 337 45.67 -16.81 0.54
C ASN A 337 47.17 -17.12 0.61
N ALA A 338 47.68 -17.75 -0.44
CA ALA A 338 49.10 -17.85 -0.71
C ALA A 338 49.66 -16.45 -0.96
N THR A 339 50.66 -16.08 -0.16
CA THR A 339 51.57 -14.97 -0.43
C THR A 339 52.41 -15.29 -1.65
N THR A 340 52.43 -14.37 -2.62
CA THR A 340 53.47 -14.29 -3.66
C THR A 340 53.84 -12.83 -3.84
N GLU A 341 55.14 -12.58 -3.63
CA GLU A 341 56.02 -11.45 -4.00
C GLU A 341 55.60 -10.00 -3.70
#